data_AF-A0AAJ0UH14-F1
#
_entry.id   AF-A0AAJ0UH14-F1
#
_cell.length_a   1.000
_cell.length_b   1.000
_cell.length_c   1.000
_cell.angle_alpha   90.00
_cell.angle_beta   90.00
_cell.angle_gamma   90.00
#
_symmetry.space_group_name_H-M   'P 1'
#
loop_
_entity.id
_entity.type
_entity.pdbx_description
1 polymer ?
#
loop_
_entity_poly.entity_id
_entity_poly.type
_entity_poly.pdbx_seq_one_letter_code
_entity_poly.pdbx_strand_id
1 'polypeptide(L)'
;MKQATIRRAAAALGSLLIGSGLLAGCANPGEDVRVRLCKDLVAGQLGTTQFDWTQVSTKTPGYQDAIVSLRWSNAGGDESAGSATCAYPYNAVEDTAQQLADPLSAYATSPSEVLINGETLRGQALADAVAQAMQRQGRELIDAASETIGQ
;
A
#
# COMPACT_ATOMS: atom_id res chain seq x y z
N MET A 1 71.50 -21.75 9.57
CA MET A 1 70.60 -21.46 10.71
C MET A 1 69.58 -20.45 10.22
N LYS A 2 68.29 -20.81 10.23
CA LYS A 2 67.18 -20.10 9.59
C LYS A 2 66.49 -19.19 10.62
N GLN A 3 66.34 -17.90 10.33
CA GLN A 3 65.53 -16.99 11.14
C GLN A 3 64.09 -16.97 10.60
N ALA A 4 63.14 -17.32 11.47
CA ALA A 4 61.72 -17.44 11.16
C ALA A 4 60.97 -16.15 11.51
N THR A 5 60.17 -15.72 10.56
CA THR A 5 59.40 -14.49 10.49
C THR A 5 58.30 -14.41 11.55
N ILE A 6 58.20 -13.23 12.18
CA ILE A 6 57.28 -12.86 13.27
C ILE A 6 55.83 -12.91 12.79
N ARG A 7 54.99 -13.74 13.45
CA ARG A 7 53.52 -13.72 13.30
C ARG A 7 52.93 -12.72 14.29
N ARG A 8 52.32 -11.65 13.79
CA ARG A 8 51.38 -10.80 14.56
C ARG A 8 49.97 -11.05 14.03
N ALA A 9 49.21 -11.88 14.72
CA ALA A 9 47.75 -11.95 14.56
C ALA A 9 47.16 -11.06 15.64
N ALA A 10 46.61 -9.92 15.23
CA ALA A 10 45.99 -8.94 16.10
C ALA A 10 44.47 -8.92 15.88
N ALA A 11 43.78 -8.86 17.02
CA ALA A 11 42.47 -8.27 17.26
C ALA A 11 41.22 -9.00 16.71
N ALA A 12 40.55 -9.65 17.65
CA ALA A 12 39.13 -9.90 17.66
C ALA A 12 38.31 -8.60 17.80
N LEU A 13 36.98 -8.75 17.61
CA LEU A 13 35.86 -7.86 17.96
C LEU A 13 35.35 -6.96 16.83
N GLY A 14 34.18 -7.33 16.28
CA GLY A 14 33.43 -6.46 15.38
C GLY A 14 32.20 -7.08 14.72
N SER A 15 31.43 -7.94 15.39
CA SER A 15 30.12 -8.35 14.88
C SER A 15 29.06 -7.35 15.33
N LEU A 16 28.97 -6.23 14.59
CA LEU A 16 27.86 -5.29 14.69
C LEU A 16 26.64 -5.91 13.98
N LEU A 17 25.78 -6.61 14.73
CA LEU A 17 24.46 -7.02 14.25
C LEU A 17 23.60 -5.75 14.14
N ILE A 18 23.57 -5.17 12.94
CA ILE A 18 22.65 -4.10 12.59
C ILE A 18 21.25 -4.72 12.49
N GLY A 19 20.47 -4.59 13.57
CA GLY A 19 19.03 -4.86 13.57
C GLY A 19 18.31 -3.77 12.78
N SER A 20 18.24 -3.91 11.47
CA SER A 20 17.36 -3.13 10.60
C SER A 20 16.15 -3.98 10.23
N GLY A 21 15.23 -4.13 11.17
CA GLY A 21 13.97 -4.82 10.92
C GLY A 21 12.93 -4.28 11.87
N LEU A 22 12.09 -3.37 11.36
CA LEU A 22 10.73 -3.00 11.79
C LEU A 22 10.42 -1.57 11.31
N LEU A 23 10.36 -1.38 9.99
CA LEU A 23 9.68 -0.23 9.37
C LEU A 23 8.81 -0.75 8.21
N ALA A 24 7.96 -1.73 8.51
CA ALA A 24 6.86 -2.08 7.63
C ALA A 24 5.58 -1.58 8.30
N GLY A 25 5.05 -0.45 7.83
CA GLY A 25 3.69 -0.02 8.22
C GLY A 25 3.46 1.46 8.50
N CYS A 26 4.38 2.38 8.20
CA CYS A 26 4.01 3.80 8.23
C CYS A 26 3.00 4.05 7.09
N ALA A 27 1.72 4.16 7.42
CA ALA A 27 0.72 4.76 6.57
C ALA A 27 1.30 6.06 6.01
N ASN A 28 1.55 6.11 4.70
CA ASN A 28 2.27 7.23 4.11
C ASN A 28 1.30 8.42 4.04
N PRO A 29 1.50 9.50 4.81
CA PRO A 29 0.53 10.60 4.89
C PRO A 29 0.34 11.35 3.55
N GLY A 30 1.23 11.13 2.57
CA GLY A 30 1.09 11.63 1.20
C GLY A 30 0.46 10.66 0.21
N GLU A 31 -0.01 9.49 0.64
CA GLU A 31 -0.69 8.54 -0.25
C GLU A 31 -2.10 9.01 -0.61
N ASP A 32 -2.40 9.02 -1.92
CA ASP A 32 -3.74 9.37 -2.41
C ASP A 32 -4.81 8.44 -1.83
N VAL A 33 -5.95 9.01 -1.47
CA VAL A 33 -7.07 8.30 -0.83
C VAL A 33 -7.59 7.12 -1.66
N ARG A 34 -7.51 7.19 -3.00
CA ARG A 34 -7.92 6.11 -3.92
C ARG A 34 -6.92 4.97 -3.93
N VAL A 35 -5.63 5.28 -3.78
CA VAL A 35 -4.60 4.25 -3.63
C VAL A 35 -4.80 3.52 -2.30
N ARG A 36 -4.99 4.26 -1.21
CA ARG A 36 -5.25 3.70 0.11
C ARG A 36 -6.50 2.81 0.12
N LEU A 37 -7.63 3.34 -0.37
CA LEU A 37 -8.87 2.56 -0.43
C LEU A 37 -8.71 1.28 -1.28
N CYS A 38 -7.98 1.35 -2.40
CA CYS A 38 -7.73 0.17 -3.22
C CYS A 38 -6.94 -0.91 -2.44
N LYS A 39 -5.93 -0.52 -1.67
CA LYS A 39 -5.19 -1.43 -0.80
C LYS A 39 -6.08 -2.03 0.29
N ASP A 40 -6.96 -1.22 0.89
CA ASP A 40 -7.87 -1.68 1.95
C ASP A 40 -8.94 -2.65 1.44
N LEU A 41 -9.38 -2.47 0.20
CA LEU A 41 -10.28 -3.40 -0.48
C LEU A 41 -9.57 -4.74 -0.74
N VAL A 42 -8.33 -4.72 -1.20
CA VAL A 42 -7.50 -5.92 -1.35
C VAL A 42 -7.30 -6.62 -0.01
N ALA A 43 -6.97 -5.86 1.04
CA ALA A 43 -6.79 -6.40 2.37
C ALA A 43 -8.06 -7.05 2.94
N GLY A 44 -9.20 -6.39 2.72
CA GLY A 44 -10.51 -6.92 3.11
C GLY A 44 -10.88 -8.20 2.36
N GLN A 45 -10.69 -8.21 1.04
CA GLN A 45 -11.03 -9.36 0.20
C GLN A 45 -10.14 -10.57 0.48
N LEU A 46 -8.85 -10.35 0.73
CA LEU A 46 -7.89 -11.43 0.96
C LEU A 46 -7.72 -11.79 2.44
N GLY A 47 -8.38 -11.07 3.36
CA GLY A 47 -8.36 -11.35 4.80
C GLY A 47 -7.00 -11.14 5.47
N THR A 48 -6.12 -10.34 4.88
CA THR A 48 -4.78 -10.04 5.41
C THR A 48 -4.41 -8.59 5.14
N THR A 49 -3.60 -7.98 5.99
CA THR A 49 -3.04 -6.63 5.80
C THR A 49 -1.55 -6.67 5.47
N GLN A 50 -0.94 -7.85 5.46
CA GLN A 50 0.49 -8.04 5.27
C GLN A 50 0.81 -8.23 3.79
N PHE A 51 1.05 -7.12 3.09
CA PHE A 51 1.45 -7.11 1.69
C PHE A 51 2.82 -6.47 1.52
N ASP A 52 3.68 -7.10 0.74
CA ASP A 52 4.87 -6.46 0.18
C ASP A 52 4.50 -5.88 -1.20
N TRP A 53 4.13 -4.60 -1.22
CA TRP A 53 3.68 -3.93 -2.43
C TRP A 53 4.87 -3.69 -3.38
N THR A 54 4.98 -4.54 -4.40
CA THR A 54 6.05 -4.47 -5.40
C THR A 54 5.77 -3.45 -6.50
N GLN A 55 4.51 -3.08 -6.70
CA GLN A 55 4.11 -2.02 -7.63
C GLN A 55 2.85 -1.30 -7.14
N VAL A 56 2.88 0.03 -7.19
CA VAL A 56 1.71 0.90 -7.05
C VAL A 56 1.79 1.93 -8.16
N SER A 57 0.80 1.97 -9.04
CA SER A 57 0.80 2.91 -10.17
C SER A 57 -0.62 3.41 -10.45
N THR A 58 -0.72 4.66 -10.85
CA THR A 58 -1.99 5.30 -11.20
C THR A 58 -1.95 5.84 -12.62
N LYS A 59 -3.05 5.67 -13.37
CA LYS A 59 -3.23 6.22 -14.71
C LYS A 59 -4.51 7.03 -14.76
N THR A 60 -4.45 8.22 -15.36
CA THR A 60 -5.58 9.16 -15.50
C THR A 60 -5.82 9.47 -16.99
N PRO A 61 -6.54 8.61 -17.73
CA PRO A 61 -6.74 8.75 -19.17
C PRO A 61 -7.76 9.85 -19.56
N GLY A 62 -7.71 11.01 -18.90
CA GLY A 62 -8.64 12.13 -19.13
C GLY A 62 -10.05 11.81 -18.64
N TYR A 63 -11.04 11.90 -19.52
CA TYR A 63 -12.46 11.71 -19.19
C TYR A 63 -12.90 10.24 -18.97
N GLN A 64 -11.95 9.30 -18.98
CA GLN A 64 -12.18 7.88 -18.67
C GLN A 64 -11.69 7.57 -17.26
N ASP A 65 -12.22 6.51 -16.64
CA ASP A 65 -11.87 6.08 -15.28
C ASP A 65 -10.36 6.14 -14.99
N ALA A 66 -10.01 6.73 -13.84
CA ALA A 66 -8.66 6.62 -13.31
C ALA A 66 -8.44 5.18 -12.83
N ILE A 67 -7.29 4.62 -13.19
CA ILE A 67 -6.94 3.24 -12.88
C ILE A 67 -5.81 3.23 -11.87
N VAL A 68 -6.09 2.71 -10.68
CA VAL A 68 -5.06 2.34 -9.70
C VAL A 68 -4.73 0.86 -9.91
N SER A 69 -3.46 0.55 -10.17
CA SER A 69 -2.95 -0.81 -10.29
C SER A 69 -1.96 -1.12 -9.20
N LEU A 70 -2.17 -2.24 -8.53
CA LEU A 70 -1.37 -2.75 -7.42
C LEU A 70 -0.78 -4.11 -7.79
N ARG A 71 0.46 -4.37 -7.38
CA ARG A 71 1.06 -5.71 -7.36
C ARG A 71 1.74 -5.94 -6.02
N TRP A 72 1.72 -7.19 -5.56
CA TRP A 72 2.37 -7.58 -4.32
C TRP A 72 3.02 -8.95 -4.41
N SER A 73 3.96 -9.17 -3.50
CA SER A 73 4.45 -10.47 -3.07
C SER A 73 4.01 -10.73 -1.62
N ASN A 74 3.90 -12.00 -1.23
CA ASN A 74 3.76 -12.35 0.18
C ASN A 74 5.16 -12.41 0.82
N ALA A 75 5.30 -11.83 2.01
CA ALA A 75 6.51 -11.94 2.82
C ALA A 75 6.64 -13.39 3.36
N GLY A 76 7.23 -14.30 2.60
CA GLY A 76 7.36 -15.71 3.01
C GLY A 76 7.89 -16.69 1.97
N GLY A 77 7.95 -16.31 0.69
CA GLY A 77 8.48 -17.16 -0.38
C GLY A 77 7.38 -17.94 -1.13
N ASP A 78 7.43 -17.75 -2.45
CA ASP A 78 6.84 -18.48 -3.59
C ASP A 78 5.35 -18.84 -3.73
N GLU A 79 4.45 -18.62 -2.77
CA GLU A 79 2.99 -18.75 -3.03
C GLU A 79 2.24 -17.68 -2.19
N SER A 80 1.65 -16.60 -2.71
CA SER A 80 1.12 -16.28 -4.03
C SER A 80 1.31 -14.77 -4.30
N ALA A 81 2.10 -14.41 -5.31
CA ALA A 81 2.09 -13.04 -5.83
C ALA A 81 0.70 -12.71 -6.39
N GLY A 82 0.29 -11.45 -6.30
CA GLY A 82 -1.01 -11.04 -6.77
C GLY A 82 -1.02 -9.64 -7.36
N SER A 83 -2.18 -9.30 -7.91
CA SER A 83 -2.41 -7.97 -8.48
C SER A 83 -3.86 -7.54 -8.31
N ALA A 84 -4.06 -6.24 -8.22
CA ALA A 84 -5.38 -5.66 -8.20
C ALA A 84 -5.45 -4.41 -9.07
N THR A 85 -6.64 -4.14 -9.59
CA THR A 85 -6.96 -2.92 -10.32
C THR A 85 -8.26 -2.33 -9.76
N CYS A 86 -8.24 -1.06 -9.41
CA CYS A 86 -9.42 -0.31 -8.99
C CYS A 86 -9.68 0.81 -10.00
N ALA A 87 -10.90 0.85 -10.55
CA ALA A 87 -11.34 1.86 -11.51
C ALA A 87 -12.17 2.93 -10.79
N TYR A 88 -11.77 4.20 -10.93
CA TYR A 88 -12.40 5.35 -10.30
C TYR A 88 -13.02 6.24 -11.37
N PRO A 89 -14.36 6.40 -11.41
CA PRO A 89 -15.01 7.13 -12.46
C PRO A 89 -14.61 8.60 -12.47
N TYR A 90 -14.45 9.16 -13.66
CA TYR A 90 -14.28 10.60 -13.82
C TYR A 90 -15.55 11.31 -13.31
N ASN A 91 -15.40 12.27 -12.41
CA ASN A 91 -16.52 12.93 -11.74
C ASN A 91 -16.34 14.45 -11.56
N ALA A 92 -15.36 15.06 -12.24
CA ALA A 92 -15.21 16.50 -12.21
C ALA A 92 -16.42 17.18 -12.86
N VAL A 93 -16.91 18.22 -12.20
CA VAL A 93 -17.97 19.09 -12.71
C VAL A 93 -17.38 20.23 -13.54
N GLU A 94 -16.17 20.67 -13.20
CA GLU A 94 -15.45 21.77 -13.86
C GLU A 94 -13.95 21.46 -13.97
N ASP A 95 -13.30 21.92 -15.03
CA ASP A 95 -11.84 21.90 -15.16
C ASP A 95 -11.23 23.03 -14.32
N THR A 96 -10.73 22.70 -13.13
CA THR A 96 -10.18 23.68 -12.19
C THR A 96 -8.65 23.67 -12.20
N ALA A 97 -8.03 24.76 -11.76
CA ALA A 97 -6.57 24.82 -11.56
C ALA A 97 -6.04 23.73 -10.61
N GLN A 98 -6.89 23.17 -9.75
CA GLN A 98 -6.56 22.05 -8.88
C GLN A 98 -6.21 20.79 -9.68
N GLN A 99 -6.87 20.53 -10.81
CA GLN A 99 -6.61 19.35 -11.64
C GLN A 99 -5.27 19.40 -12.37
N LEU A 100 -4.72 20.61 -12.57
CA LEU A 100 -3.37 20.78 -13.12
C LEU A 100 -2.29 20.38 -12.10
N ALA A 101 -2.57 20.56 -10.80
CA ALA A 101 -1.65 20.21 -9.72
C ALA A 101 -1.86 18.76 -9.23
N ASP A 102 -3.11 18.30 -9.18
CA ASP A 102 -3.51 16.96 -8.79
C ASP A 102 -4.54 16.41 -9.79
N PRO A 103 -4.08 15.68 -10.84
CA PRO A 103 -4.97 15.08 -11.82
C PRO A 103 -5.99 14.10 -11.22
N LEU A 104 -5.70 13.48 -10.07
CA LEU A 104 -6.60 12.52 -9.45
C LEU A 104 -7.83 13.20 -8.81
N SER A 105 -7.75 14.48 -8.51
CA SER A 105 -8.88 15.26 -7.99
C SER A 105 -10.11 15.27 -8.89
N ALA A 106 -9.94 14.98 -10.19
CA ALA A 106 -11.03 14.91 -11.17
C ALA A 106 -11.87 13.60 -11.12
N TYR A 107 -11.48 12.65 -10.28
CA TYR A 107 -12.09 11.31 -10.21
C TYR A 107 -12.76 11.06 -8.87
N ALA A 108 -13.75 10.16 -8.85
CA ALA A 108 -14.41 9.78 -7.62
C ALA A 108 -13.43 9.13 -6.64
N THR A 109 -13.73 9.23 -5.34
CA THR A 109 -12.94 8.58 -4.29
C THR A 109 -13.38 7.13 -4.05
N SER A 110 -14.58 6.75 -4.52
CA SER A 110 -15.08 5.37 -4.52
C SER A 110 -14.96 4.73 -5.90
N PRO A 111 -14.50 3.47 -6.01
CA PRO A 111 -14.38 2.81 -7.29
C PRO A 111 -15.74 2.36 -7.85
N SER A 112 -15.85 2.31 -9.18
CA SER A 112 -16.97 1.71 -9.91
C SER A 112 -16.79 0.18 -10.08
N GLU A 113 -15.53 -0.26 -10.08
CA GLU A 113 -15.12 -1.64 -10.33
C GLU A 113 -13.78 -1.93 -9.66
N VAL A 114 -13.63 -3.15 -9.15
CA VAL A 114 -12.37 -3.65 -8.61
C VAL A 114 -12.10 -5.05 -9.13
N LEU A 115 -10.89 -5.30 -9.62
CA LEU A 115 -10.41 -6.61 -10.07
C LEU A 115 -9.27 -7.06 -9.14
N ILE A 116 -9.40 -8.19 -8.45
CA ILE A 116 -8.39 -8.74 -7.54
C ILE A 116 -8.08 -10.16 -8.00
N ASN A 117 -6.84 -10.41 -8.43
CA ASN A 117 -6.40 -11.72 -8.93
C ASN A 117 -7.34 -12.35 -9.99
N GLY A 118 -8.00 -11.52 -10.81
CA GLY A 118 -8.97 -11.95 -11.82
C GLY A 118 -10.43 -12.01 -11.34
N GLU A 119 -10.69 -11.94 -10.04
CA GLU A 119 -12.04 -11.82 -9.48
C GLU A 119 -12.52 -10.37 -9.55
N THR A 120 -13.70 -10.14 -10.13
CA THR A 120 -14.23 -8.79 -10.28
C THR A 120 -15.36 -8.49 -9.29
N LEU A 121 -15.23 -7.42 -8.53
CA LEU A 121 -16.25 -6.83 -7.66
C LEU A 121 -16.90 -5.64 -8.36
N ARG A 122 -18.23 -5.63 -8.42
CA ARG A 122 -19.07 -4.54 -8.94
C ARG A 122 -20.39 -4.46 -8.17
N GLY A 123 -21.15 -3.38 -8.37
CA GLY A 123 -22.50 -3.24 -7.84
C GLY A 123 -22.55 -3.38 -6.31
N GLN A 124 -23.52 -4.13 -5.80
CA GLN A 124 -23.73 -4.26 -4.35
C GLN A 124 -22.54 -4.90 -3.64
N ALA A 125 -21.91 -5.93 -4.22
CA ALA A 125 -20.76 -6.59 -3.62
C ALA A 125 -19.59 -5.61 -3.42
N LEU A 126 -19.37 -4.70 -4.38
CA LEU A 126 -18.36 -3.66 -4.24
C LEU A 126 -18.77 -2.62 -3.19
N ALA A 127 -20.04 -2.20 -3.17
CA ALA A 127 -20.53 -1.24 -2.17
C ALA A 127 -20.34 -1.76 -0.74
N ASP A 128 -20.64 -3.04 -0.51
CA ASP A 128 -20.46 -3.69 0.78
C ASP A 128 -18.97 -3.76 1.17
N ALA A 129 -18.10 -4.08 0.21
CA ALA A 129 -16.65 -4.11 0.43
C ALA A 129 -16.09 -2.71 0.79
N VAL A 130 -16.56 -1.66 0.11
CA VAL A 130 -16.18 -0.26 0.41
C VAL A 130 -16.67 0.14 1.80
N ALA A 131 -17.92 -0.18 2.15
CA ALA A 131 -18.45 0.12 3.48
C ALA A 131 -17.63 -0.56 4.59
N GLN A 132 -17.24 -1.82 4.38
CA GLN A 132 -16.38 -2.55 5.31
C GLN A 132 -14.98 -1.92 5.42
N ALA A 133 -14.39 -1.46 4.30
CA ALA A 133 -13.10 -0.78 4.31
C ALA A 133 -13.17 0.54 5.09
N MET A 134 -14.20 1.37 4.86
CA MET A 134 -14.40 2.62 5.59
C MET A 134 -14.58 2.40 7.10
N GLN A 135 -15.31 1.35 7.48
CA GLN A 135 -15.47 0.98 8.90
C GLN A 135 -14.15 0.56 9.56
N ARG A 136 -13.26 -0.14 8.83
CA ARG A 136 -11.92 -0.47 9.34
C ARG A 136 -11.08 0.78 9.57
N GLN A 137 -10.99 1.66 8.56
CA GLN A 137 -10.25 2.92 8.67
C GLN A 137 -10.73 3.77 9.87
N GLY A 138 -12.05 3.83 10.09
CA GLY A 138 -12.61 4.54 11.23
C GLY A 138 -12.19 3.97 12.59
N ARG A 139 -12.11 2.64 12.72
CA ARG A 139 -11.64 1.99 13.96
C ARG A 139 -10.15 2.23 14.19
N GLU A 140 -9.32 2.08 13.15
CA GLU A 140 -7.88 2.32 13.24
C GLU A 140 -7.55 3.75 13.70
N LEU A 141 -8.33 4.73 13.25
CA LEU A 141 -8.18 6.12 13.70
C LEU A 141 -8.50 6.29 15.19
N ILE A 142 -9.56 5.64 15.67
CA ILE A 142 -9.95 5.68 17.09
C ILE A 142 -8.88 5.00 17.95
N ASP A 143 -8.37 3.87 17.49
CA ASP A 143 -7.34 3.11 18.20
C ASP A 143 -6.04 3.94 18.30
N ALA A 144 -5.60 4.56 17.20
CA ALA A 144 -4.43 5.44 17.19
C ALA A 144 -4.59 6.67 18.10
N ALA A 145 -5.78 7.28 18.13
CA ALA A 145 -6.07 8.41 19.03
C ALA A 145 -6.04 7.98 20.50
N SER A 146 -6.56 6.79 20.81
CA SER A 146 -6.57 6.24 22.17
C SER A 146 -5.17 5.96 22.69
N GLU A 147 -4.28 5.43 21.85
CA GLU A 147 -2.86 5.20 22.18
C GLU A 147 -2.08 6.51 22.44
N THR A 148 -2.47 7.60 21.77
CA THR A 148 -1.83 8.91 21.93
C THR A 148 -2.30 9.64 23.19
N ILE A 149 -3.57 9.49 23.58
CA ILE A 149 -4.16 10.15 24.76
C ILE A 149 -3.89 9.35 26.05
N GLY A 150 -3.60 8.04 25.94
CA GLY A 150 -3.24 7.16 27.05
C GLY A 150 -1.77 7.24 27.51
N GLN A 151 -0.95 8.06 26.84
CA GLN A 151 0.45 8.39 27.20
C GLN A 151 0.53 9.77 27.87
#